data_AF-A0A937YP37-F1
#
_entry.id   AF-A0A937YP37-F1
#
_cell.length_a   1.000
_cell.length_b   1.000
_cell.length_c   1.000
_cell.angle_alpha   90.00
_cell.angle_beta   90.00
_cell.angle_gamma   90.00
#
_symmetry.space_group_name_H-M   'P 1'
#
loop_
_entity.id
_entity.type
_entity.pdbx_description
1 polymer ?
#
loop_
_entity_poly.entity_id
_entity_poly.type
_entity_poly.pdbx_seq_one_letter_code
_entity_poly.pdbx_strand_id
1 'polypeptide(L)'
;MATAAGLEADEVAAYRRDGFVVPRYRLPAERLVGLQRAMPRLLADNPEHADEPLICPHVPGSGAQRLSAGPVWRETATDPAIVGMAADLQGENLILWGSAVFYKPAREGRGTPWHRDGRYWPIEPLATTSVWIAIWDTTRENGCLRCIPGSHLSRRIGRHFTADRADMLIQETLAAEEYDESLAADIELEAGQMVLFDVFTIHVAGPNQGRQPRAGFALRFMPSSSLFRHDAAERREHRGNAHDTRPLILVRGRDLHGGNDFRRGHP
;
A
#
# COMPACT_ATOMS: atom_id res chain seq x y z
N MET A 1 -28.14 9.48 0.92
CA MET A 1 -27.41 8.20 1.01
C MET A 1 -26.53 8.12 -0.22
N ALA A 2 -25.23 8.35 -0.10
CA ALA A 2 -24.31 8.17 -1.21
C ALA A 2 -24.22 6.65 -1.47
N THR A 3 -24.60 6.22 -2.66
CA THR A 3 -24.34 4.86 -3.14
C THR A 3 -22.84 4.62 -3.00
N ALA A 4 -22.43 3.64 -2.20
CA ALA A 4 -21.03 3.26 -2.09
C ALA A 4 -20.53 2.92 -3.50
N ALA A 5 -19.58 3.70 -4.01
CA ALA A 5 -18.96 3.44 -5.29
C ALA A 5 -18.12 2.17 -5.14
N GLY A 6 -18.67 1.05 -5.60
CA GLY A 6 -17.92 -0.19 -5.82
C GLY A 6 -17.22 -0.17 -7.17
N LEU A 7 -16.38 -1.16 -7.41
CA LEU A 7 -15.81 -1.42 -8.72
C LEU A 7 -16.90 -1.90 -9.68
N GLU A 8 -16.86 -1.40 -10.91
CA GLU A 8 -17.69 -1.93 -11.99
C GLU A 8 -17.21 -3.33 -12.41
N ALA A 9 -18.09 -4.09 -13.07
CA ALA A 9 -17.81 -5.48 -13.42
C ALA A 9 -16.56 -5.64 -14.31
N ASP A 10 -16.31 -4.67 -15.19
CA ASP A 10 -15.12 -4.64 -16.05
C ASP A 10 -13.84 -4.28 -15.29
N GLU A 11 -13.92 -3.43 -14.28
CA GLU A 11 -12.81 -3.11 -13.36
C GLU A 11 -12.43 -4.32 -12.50
N VAL A 12 -13.42 -5.05 -11.98
CA VAL A 12 -13.20 -6.33 -11.28
C VAL A 12 -12.57 -7.36 -12.22
N ALA A 13 -13.04 -7.44 -13.46
CA ALA A 13 -12.48 -8.36 -14.46
C ALA A 13 -11.02 -7.99 -14.81
N ALA A 14 -10.71 -6.70 -14.94
CA ALA A 14 -9.35 -6.22 -15.16
C ALA A 14 -8.43 -6.59 -14.00
N TYR A 15 -8.84 -6.34 -12.75
CA TYR A 15 -8.06 -6.74 -11.58
C TYR A 15 -7.79 -8.25 -11.57
N ARG A 16 -8.80 -9.08 -11.86
CA ARG A 16 -8.64 -10.55 -11.87
C ARG A 16 -7.70 -11.03 -12.98
N ARG A 17 -7.73 -10.39 -14.15
CA ARG A 17 -6.89 -10.74 -15.31
C ARG A 17 -5.46 -10.24 -15.13
N ASP A 18 -5.29 -8.99 -14.74
CA ASP A 18 -4.00 -8.29 -14.78
C ASP A 18 -3.32 -8.22 -13.41
N GLY A 19 -4.05 -8.44 -12.32
CA GLY A 19 -3.54 -8.35 -10.95
C GLY A 19 -3.54 -6.93 -10.39
N PHE A 20 -4.04 -5.97 -11.17
CA PHE A 20 -4.25 -4.59 -10.75
C PHE A 20 -5.36 -3.93 -11.55
N VAL A 21 -5.91 -2.83 -11.03
CA VAL A 21 -6.87 -1.97 -11.73
C VAL A 21 -6.72 -0.52 -11.26
N VAL A 22 -6.83 0.42 -12.19
CA VAL A 22 -7.01 1.84 -11.90
C VAL A 22 -8.51 2.12 -12.04
N PRO A 23 -9.25 2.29 -10.94
CA PRO A 23 -10.70 2.51 -11.03
C PRO A 23 -10.99 3.90 -11.60
N ARG A 24 -12.20 4.04 -12.16
CA ARG A 24 -12.81 5.32 -12.54
C ARG A 24 -13.00 6.23 -11.32
N TYR A 25 -13.18 5.63 -10.14
CA TYR A 25 -13.28 6.37 -8.90
C TYR A 25 -12.04 7.22 -8.67
N ARG A 26 -12.28 8.47 -8.27
CA ARG A 26 -11.27 9.41 -7.82
C ARG A 26 -11.59 9.88 -6.42
N LEU A 27 -10.54 10.10 -5.64
CA LEU A 27 -10.68 10.68 -4.32
C LEU A 27 -11.35 12.07 -4.43
N PRO A 28 -12.34 12.38 -3.59
CA PRO A 28 -12.96 13.70 -3.57
C PRO A 28 -11.92 14.80 -3.39
N ALA A 29 -12.07 15.91 -4.13
CA ALA A 29 -11.09 16.99 -4.15
C ALA A 29 -10.76 17.54 -2.75
N GLU A 30 -11.77 17.64 -1.88
CA GLU A 30 -11.58 18.06 -0.47
C GLU A 30 -10.64 17.11 0.29
N ARG A 31 -10.84 15.80 0.14
CA ARG A 31 -10.03 14.77 0.78
C ARG A 31 -8.58 14.80 0.26
N LEU A 32 -8.40 14.96 -1.05
CA LEU A 32 -7.09 15.12 -1.68
C LEU A 32 -6.35 16.36 -1.18
N VAL A 33 -7.01 17.52 -1.17
CA VAL A 33 -6.44 18.77 -0.63
C VAL A 33 -6.07 18.62 0.85
N GLY A 34 -6.90 17.91 1.63
CA GLY A 34 -6.61 17.58 3.01
C GLY A 34 -5.31 16.79 3.17
N LEU A 35 -5.10 15.74 2.37
CA LEU A 35 -3.87 14.95 2.37
C LEU A 35 -2.64 15.79 1.98
N GLN A 36 -2.76 16.60 0.92
CA GLN A 36 -1.68 17.47 0.46
C GLN A 36 -1.29 18.50 1.52
N ARG A 37 -2.27 19.09 2.24
CA ARG A 37 -2.01 20.02 3.35
C ARG A 37 -1.44 19.33 4.59
N ALA A 38 -1.78 18.06 4.81
CA ALA A 38 -1.27 17.29 5.94
C ALA A 38 0.15 16.78 5.72
N MET A 39 0.60 16.60 4.48
CA MET A 39 1.92 16.02 4.18
C MET A 39 3.09 16.78 4.82
N PRO A 40 3.22 18.13 4.70
CA PRO A 40 4.34 18.83 5.32
C PRO A 40 4.34 18.70 6.85
N ARG A 41 3.16 18.66 7.47
CA ARG A 41 3.03 18.44 8.92
C ARG A 41 3.41 17.02 9.31
N LEU A 42 2.98 16.02 8.55
CA LEU A 42 3.37 14.63 8.80
C LEU A 42 4.90 14.47 8.77
N LEU A 43 5.60 15.11 7.84
CA LEU A 43 7.06 15.08 7.79
C LEU A 43 7.70 15.88 8.94
N ALA A 44 7.20 17.08 9.22
CA ALA A 44 7.75 17.95 10.26
C ALA A 44 7.57 17.40 11.68
N ASP A 45 6.47 16.70 11.93
CA ASP A 45 6.14 16.12 13.23
C ASP A 45 6.84 14.76 13.47
N ASN A 46 7.47 14.17 12.43
CA ASN A 46 8.17 12.87 12.50
C ASN A 46 9.54 12.92 11.77
N PRO A 47 10.43 13.86 12.11
CA PRO A 47 11.67 14.12 11.37
C PRO A 47 12.64 12.93 11.38
N GLU A 48 12.57 12.05 12.38
CA GLU A 48 13.38 10.83 12.51
C GLU A 48 13.06 9.76 11.43
N HIS A 49 11.93 9.90 10.75
CA HIS A 49 11.45 8.97 9.71
C HIS A 49 11.40 9.62 8.32
N ALA A 50 11.99 10.81 8.13
CA ALA A 50 11.86 11.59 6.90
C ALA A 50 12.37 10.86 5.63
N ASP A 51 13.33 9.94 5.79
CA ASP A 51 13.91 9.15 4.69
C ASP A 51 13.27 7.77 4.52
N GLU A 52 12.29 7.42 5.35
CA GLU A 52 11.65 6.11 5.38
C GLU A 52 10.18 6.19 4.96
N PRO A 53 9.56 5.09 4.52
CA PRO A 53 8.10 5.04 4.44
C PRO A 53 7.48 5.32 5.83
N LEU A 54 6.49 6.19 5.88
CA LEU A 54 5.79 6.56 7.11
C LEU A 54 4.66 5.55 7.35
N ILE A 55 4.83 4.68 8.33
CA ILE A 55 4.02 3.49 8.58
C ILE A 55 2.90 3.79 9.57
N CYS A 56 1.69 3.30 9.24
CA CYS A 56 0.48 3.43 10.05
C CYS A 56 0.04 4.87 10.44
N PRO A 57 0.17 5.92 9.59
CA PRO A 57 -0.33 7.26 9.94
C PRO A 57 -1.86 7.31 10.15
N HIS A 58 -2.61 6.29 9.72
CA HIS A 58 -4.04 6.14 10.00
C HIS A 58 -4.37 5.78 11.47
N VAL A 59 -3.39 5.33 12.25
CA VAL A 59 -3.51 5.13 13.70
C VAL A 59 -2.34 5.86 14.38
N PRO A 60 -2.46 7.18 14.62
CA PRO A 60 -1.39 7.95 15.25
C PRO A 60 -0.95 7.32 16.58
N GLY A 61 0.36 7.33 16.86
CA GLY A 61 0.95 6.74 18.08
C GLY A 61 1.07 5.21 18.09
N SER A 62 0.59 4.52 17.05
CA SER A 62 0.68 3.05 16.91
C SER A 62 1.97 2.56 16.25
N GLY A 63 2.17 1.24 16.29
CA GLY A 63 3.29 0.59 15.59
C GLY A 63 4.66 1.00 16.12
N ALA A 64 5.71 0.61 15.41
CA ALA A 64 7.08 0.91 15.81
C ALA A 64 7.47 2.38 15.64
N GLN A 65 6.94 3.08 14.62
CA GLN A 65 7.25 4.50 14.38
C GLN A 65 6.45 5.46 15.27
N ARG A 66 5.31 5.02 15.85
CA ARG A 66 4.47 5.84 16.75
C ARG A 66 4.14 7.24 16.19
N LEU A 67 3.86 7.31 14.89
CA LEU A 67 3.76 8.59 14.18
C LEU A 67 2.76 9.57 14.80
N SER A 68 3.13 10.84 14.89
CA SER A 68 2.18 11.95 15.05
C SER A 68 1.54 12.26 13.69
N ALA A 69 0.23 12.06 13.58
CA ALA A 69 -0.47 12.21 12.31
C ALA A 69 -1.89 12.77 12.51
N GLY A 70 -2.33 13.62 11.58
CA GLY A 70 -3.66 14.23 11.60
C GLY A 70 -4.80 13.26 11.20
N PRO A 71 -6.06 13.61 11.48
CA PRO A 71 -7.21 12.71 11.29
C PRO A 71 -7.47 12.33 9.83
N VAL A 72 -7.05 13.17 8.87
CA VAL A 72 -7.25 12.94 7.42
C VAL A 72 -6.70 11.59 6.95
N TRP A 73 -5.62 11.09 7.56
CA TRP A 73 -5.03 9.80 7.21
C TRP A 73 -5.95 8.64 7.55
N ARG A 74 -6.57 8.68 8.73
CA ARG A 74 -7.58 7.70 9.15
C ARG A 74 -8.85 7.83 8.31
N GLU A 75 -9.35 9.05 8.15
CA GLU A 75 -10.57 9.31 7.39
C GLU A 75 -10.46 8.84 5.93
N THR A 76 -9.28 8.98 5.32
CA THR A 76 -8.99 8.43 3.98
C THR A 76 -8.88 6.91 4.02
N ALA A 77 -8.16 6.35 4.99
CA ALA A 77 -7.92 4.91 5.09
C ALA A 77 -9.20 4.09 5.31
N THR A 78 -10.21 4.71 5.93
CA THR A 78 -11.53 4.11 6.19
C THR A 78 -12.64 4.72 5.33
N ASP A 79 -12.28 5.35 4.20
CA ASP A 79 -13.26 5.92 3.28
C ASP A 79 -14.22 4.82 2.75
N PRO A 80 -15.55 5.01 2.84
CA PRO A 80 -16.50 3.97 2.47
C PRO A 80 -16.42 3.49 1.01
N ALA A 81 -16.04 4.36 0.06
CA ALA A 81 -15.88 3.95 -1.34
C ALA A 81 -14.63 3.10 -1.53
N ILE A 82 -13.52 3.47 -0.87
CA ILE A 82 -12.28 2.67 -0.89
C ILE A 82 -12.49 1.30 -0.24
N VAL A 83 -13.14 1.26 0.93
CA VAL A 83 -13.50 0.02 1.60
C VAL A 83 -14.48 -0.80 0.75
N GLY A 84 -15.39 -0.14 0.03
CA GLY A 84 -16.29 -0.74 -0.95
C GLY A 84 -15.54 -1.48 -2.06
N MET A 85 -14.67 -0.77 -2.78
CA MET A 85 -13.86 -1.35 -3.86
C MET A 85 -12.96 -2.49 -3.38
N ALA A 86 -12.36 -2.37 -2.19
CA ALA A 86 -11.57 -3.46 -1.61
C ALA A 86 -12.44 -4.69 -1.25
N ALA A 87 -13.67 -4.46 -0.77
CA ALA A 87 -14.63 -5.53 -0.49
C ALA A 87 -15.12 -6.23 -1.77
N ASP A 88 -15.26 -5.53 -2.89
CA ASP A 88 -15.61 -6.15 -4.18
C ASP A 88 -14.56 -7.16 -4.66
N LEU A 89 -13.31 -7.01 -4.20
CA LEU A 89 -12.17 -7.88 -4.54
C LEU A 89 -11.90 -8.97 -3.51
N GLN A 90 -12.05 -8.67 -2.23
CA GLN A 90 -11.66 -9.57 -1.12
C GLN A 90 -12.86 -10.17 -0.36
N GLY A 91 -14.07 -9.63 -0.56
CA GLY A 91 -15.29 -10.01 0.14
C GLY A 91 -15.70 -9.03 1.25
N GLU A 92 -16.90 -9.25 1.78
CA GLU A 92 -17.62 -8.33 2.67
C GLU A 92 -17.04 -8.18 4.09
N ASN A 93 -16.13 -9.07 4.50
CA ASN A 93 -15.55 -9.06 5.84
C ASN A 93 -14.08 -8.68 5.73
N LEU A 94 -13.76 -7.43 6.05
CA LEU A 94 -12.52 -6.80 5.62
C LEU A 94 -11.78 -6.14 6.78
N ILE A 95 -10.48 -6.38 6.84
CA ILE A 95 -9.57 -5.81 7.83
C ILE A 95 -8.59 -4.88 7.10
N LEU A 96 -8.54 -3.62 7.50
CA LEU A 96 -7.43 -2.74 7.21
C LEU A 96 -6.31 -3.10 8.19
N TRP A 97 -5.28 -3.77 7.70
CA TRP A 97 -4.19 -4.28 8.54
C TRP A 97 -2.97 -3.36 8.52
N GLY A 98 -2.88 -2.43 7.57
CA GLY A 98 -1.78 -1.49 7.52
C GLY A 98 -1.97 -0.37 6.52
N SER A 99 -1.17 0.68 6.69
CA SER A 99 -1.00 1.73 5.70
C SER A 99 0.44 2.23 5.70
N ALA A 100 0.87 2.85 4.60
CA ALA A 100 2.16 3.51 4.51
C ALA A 100 2.10 4.71 3.56
N VAL A 101 2.76 5.80 3.92
CA VAL A 101 3.00 6.93 3.01
C VAL A 101 4.41 6.81 2.44
N PHE A 102 4.49 6.77 1.11
CA PHE A 102 5.75 6.74 0.37
C PHE A 102 6.02 8.12 -0.19
N TYR A 103 6.71 8.96 0.59
CA TYR A 103 7.16 10.28 0.15
C TYR A 103 8.49 10.17 -0.60
N LYS A 104 8.58 10.85 -1.74
CA LYS A 104 9.78 10.91 -2.59
C LYS A 104 10.11 12.39 -2.86
N PRO A 105 11.13 12.96 -2.19
CA PRO A 105 11.63 14.29 -2.50
C PRO A 105 11.95 14.45 -3.99
N ALA A 106 11.85 15.67 -4.51
CA ALA A 106 12.24 15.97 -5.88
C ALA A 106 13.70 15.59 -6.11
N ARG A 107 14.01 14.94 -7.24
CA ARG A 107 15.35 14.50 -7.69
C ARG A 107 16.10 13.49 -6.81
N GLU A 108 15.74 13.37 -5.53
CA GLU A 108 16.47 12.58 -4.54
C GLU A 108 15.67 11.37 -4.04
N GLY A 109 14.37 11.29 -4.38
CA GLY A 109 13.50 10.25 -3.88
C GLY A 109 13.91 8.86 -4.34
N ARG A 110 14.15 7.96 -3.38
CA ARG A 110 14.59 6.58 -3.62
C ARG A 110 13.53 5.70 -4.28
N GLY A 111 13.97 4.71 -5.03
CA GLY A 111 13.13 3.70 -5.69
C GLY A 111 12.60 2.64 -4.71
N THR A 112 11.70 1.81 -5.19
CA THR A 112 11.35 0.52 -4.60
C THR A 112 11.66 -0.49 -5.69
N PRO A 113 12.54 -1.49 -5.48
CA PRO A 113 12.96 -2.42 -6.51
C PRO A 113 11.82 -3.36 -6.89
N TRP A 114 12.02 -4.17 -7.93
CA TRP A 114 11.07 -5.22 -8.30
C TRP A 114 10.85 -6.17 -7.12
N HIS A 115 9.59 -6.40 -6.75
CA HIS A 115 9.21 -7.26 -5.64
C HIS A 115 7.77 -7.80 -5.79
N ARG A 116 7.43 -8.74 -4.91
CA ARG A 116 6.04 -9.09 -4.60
C ARG A 116 5.79 -8.84 -3.12
N ASP A 117 4.71 -8.13 -2.84
CA ASP A 117 4.27 -7.76 -1.50
C ASP A 117 4.14 -8.97 -0.57
N GLY A 118 3.67 -10.10 -1.11
CA GLY A 118 3.49 -11.35 -0.35
C GLY A 118 4.76 -11.92 0.28
N ARG A 119 5.94 -11.43 -0.11
CA ARG A 119 7.21 -11.76 0.53
C ARG A 119 7.27 -11.26 1.98
N TYR A 120 6.61 -10.14 2.25
CA TYR A 120 6.75 -9.34 3.47
C TYR A 120 5.60 -9.57 4.46
N TRP A 121 4.42 -9.98 3.98
CA TRP A 121 3.22 -9.96 4.80
C TRP A 121 3.02 -11.25 5.60
N PRO A 122 2.88 -11.17 6.94
CA PRO A 122 2.72 -12.33 7.80
C PRO A 122 1.24 -12.76 7.85
N ILE A 123 0.61 -12.98 6.69
CA ILE A 123 -0.83 -13.21 6.57
C ILE A 123 -1.10 -14.66 6.12
N GLU A 124 -1.99 -15.36 6.83
CA GLU A 124 -2.32 -16.77 6.57
C GLU A 124 -3.85 -17.01 6.57
N PRO A 125 -4.43 -17.55 5.48
CA PRO A 125 -3.86 -17.66 4.14
C PRO A 125 -3.50 -16.29 3.56
N LEU A 126 -2.43 -16.23 2.76
CA LEU A 126 -1.96 -14.96 2.18
C LEU A 126 -2.97 -14.40 1.16
N ALA A 127 -3.67 -13.36 1.58
CA ALA A 127 -4.58 -12.58 0.76
C ALA A 127 -4.54 -11.11 1.22
N THR A 128 -4.17 -10.21 0.31
CA THR A 128 -4.35 -8.77 0.53
C THR A 128 -4.51 -8.05 -0.80
N THR A 129 -5.31 -6.99 -0.79
CA THR A 129 -5.32 -5.97 -1.84
C THR A 129 -4.71 -4.71 -1.28
N SER A 130 -3.72 -4.17 -1.98
CA SER A 130 -3.16 -2.87 -1.71
C SER A 130 -3.90 -1.83 -2.55
N VAL A 131 -4.37 -0.74 -1.93
CA VAL A 131 -4.89 0.44 -2.61
C VAL A 131 -3.84 1.54 -2.49
N TRP A 132 -3.28 1.98 -3.61
CA TRP A 132 -2.24 3.01 -3.63
C TRP A 132 -2.81 4.29 -4.24
N ILE A 133 -2.94 5.32 -3.41
CA ILE A 133 -3.56 6.60 -3.78
C ILE A 133 -2.46 7.60 -4.13
N ALA A 134 -2.55 8.22 -5.32
CA ALA A 134 -1.68 9.31 -5.73
C ALA A 134 -2.07 10.62 -4.99
N ILE A 135 -1.21 11.12 -4.10
CA ILE A 135 -1.43 12.44 -3.44
C ILE A 135 -1.04 13.58 -4.38
N TRP A 136 -0.02 13.33 -5.20
CA TRP A 136 0.38 14.16 -6.34
C TRP A 136 0.52 13.27 -7.56
N ASP A 137 0.49 13.88 -8.74
CA ASP A 137 0.65 13.18 -10.02
C ASP A 137 1.87 12.24 -9.98
N THR A 138 1.69 11.04 -10.50
CA THR A 138 2.76 10.07 -10.71
C THR A 138 2.96 9.81 -12.18
N THR A 139 4.18 10.03 -12.64
CA THR A 139 4.62 9.81 -14.01
C THR A 139 5.79 8.84 -14.03
N ARG A 140 6.18 8.34 -15.20
CA ARG A 140 7.41 7.57 -15.38
C ARG A 140 8.64 8.32 -14.82
N GLU A 141 8.72 9.63 -15.05
CA GLU A 141 9.84 10.49 -14.61
C GLU A 141 9.94 10.59 -13.08
N ASN A 142 8.82 10.71 -12.37
CA ASN A 142 8.80 10.83 -10.91
C ASN A 142 8.59 9.47 -10.18
N GLY A 143 8.70 8.38 -10.94
CA GLY A 143 8.79 7.02 -10.42
C GLY A 143 7.45 6.34 -10.15
N CYS A 144 6.45 6.54 -10.99
CA CYS A 144 5.17 5.83 -10.91
C CYS A 144 5.35 4.31 -10.69
N LEU A 145 4.29 3.68 -10.17
CA LEU A 145 4.29 2.22 -10.07
C LEU A 145 4.37 1.63 -11.46
N ARG A 146 5.14 0.54 -11.61
CA ARG A 146 5.11 -0.30 -12.79
C ARG A 146 4.78 -1.71 -12.36
N CYS A 147 3.81 -2.32 -13.03
CA CYS A 147 3.29 -3.64 -12.67
C CYS A 147 3.41 -4.58 -13.87
N ILE A 148 3.64 -5.87 -13.63
CA ILE A 148 3.60 -6.88 -14.71
C ILE A 148 2.21 -7.53 -14.72
N PRO A 149 1.39 -7.28 -15.76
CA PRO A 149 0.04 -7.84 -15.85
C PRO A 149 0.04 -9.36 -15.79
N GLY A 150 -0.90 -9.93 -15.05
CA GLY A 150 -1.10 -11.38 -14.92
C GLY A 150 -0.08 -12.09 -14.03
N SER A 151 0.94 -11.37 -13.53
CA SER A 151 1.99 -11.98 -12.71
C SER A 151 1.48 -12.57 -11.40
N HIS A 152 0.39 -12.06 -10.84
CA HIS A 152 -0.26 -12.55 -9.63
C HIS A 152 -0.86 -13.96 -9.77
N LEU A 153 -1.20 -14.37 -11.00
CA LEU A 153 -1.85 -15.66 -11.28
C LEU A 153 -0.99 -16.86 -10.88
N SER A 154 0.34 -16.70 -10.83
CA SER A 154 1.23 -17.78 -10.36
C SER A 154 1.04 -18.11 -8.87
N ARG A 155 0.50 -17.16 -8.08
CA ARG A 155 0.38 -17.22 -6.61
C ARG A 155 1.68 -17.62 -5.91
N ARG A 156 2.81 -17.33 -6.54
CA ARG A 156 4.15 -17.62 -6.04
C ARG A 156 4.80 -16.34 -5.56
N ILE A 157 5.54 -16.42 -4.45
CA ILE A 157 6.42 -15.34 -4.00
C ILE A 157 7.65 -15.21 -4.92
N GLY A 158 8.17 -16.33 -5.43
CA GLY A 158 9.40 -16.33 -6.22
C GLY A 158 10.64 -16.08 -5.37
N ARG A 159 11.82 -16.25 -5.99
CA ARG A 159 13.11 -16.06 -5.31
C ARG A 159 13.40 -14.57 -5.09
N HIS A 160 13.60 -14.19 -3.83
CA HIS A 160 14.08 -12.87 -3.44
C HIS A 160 15.50 -12.97 -2.87
N PHE A 161 16.26 -11.89 -2.98
CA PHE A 161 17.56 -11.74 -2.32
C PHE A 161 17.68 -10.34 -1.74
N THR A 162 18.56 -10.18 -0.75
CA THR A 162 18.87 -8.88 -0.16
C THR A 162 20.01 -8.24 -0.95
N ALA A 163 19.79 -7.03 -1.45
CA ALA A 163 20.80 -6.21 -2.09
C ALA A 163 20.92 -4.89 -1.32
N ASP A 164 22.13 -4.55 -0.86
CA ASP A 164 22.38 -3.26 -0.21
C ASP A 164 22.46 -2.15 -1.26
N ARG A 165 21.35 -1.44 -1.45
CA ARG A 165 21.11 -0.44 -2.48
C ARG A 165 20.69 0.86 -1.81
N ALA A 166 21.62 1.81 -1.75
CA ALA A 166 21.39 3.14 -1.18
C ALA A 166 20.29 3.92 -1.91
N ASP A 167 20.07 3.65 -3.19
CA ASP A 167 19.04 4.26 -4.03
C ASP A 167 17.64 3.66 -3.85
N MET A 168 17.48 2.64 -2.98
CA MET A 168 16.23 1.94 -2.74
C MET A 168 15.70 2.16 -1.31
N LEU A 169 14.38 2.30 -1.21
CA LEU A 169 13.61 2.30 0.03
C LEU A 169 13.46 0.91 0.60
N ILE A 170 13.58 -0.13 -0.22
CA ILE A 170 13.61 -1.52 0.24
C ILE A 170 14.78 -2.33 -0.32
N GLN A 171 15.35 -3.20 0.52
CA GLN A 171 16.58 -3.94 0.22
C GLN A 171 16.33 -5.37 -0.29
N GLU A 172 15.17 -5.97 0.01
CA GLU A 172 14.79 -7.25 -0.59
C GLU A 172 14.22 -7.01 -2.00
N THR A 173 14.78 -7.69 -2.98
CA THR A 173 14.37 -7.59 -4.39
C THR A 173 14.14 -8.98 -4.98
N LEU A 174 13.20 -9.04 -5.93
CA LEU A 174 12.91 -10.23 -6.72
C LEU A 174 14.07 -10.51 -7.69
N ALA A 175 14.45 -11.78 -7.83
CA ALA A 175 15.50 -12.19 -8.76
C ALA A 175 15.14 -11.84 -10.22
N ALA A 176 16.13 -11.43 -11.00
CA ALA A 176 15.93 -10.96 -12.38
C ALA A 176 15.31 -12.03 -13.29
N GLU A 177 15.47 -13.32 -12.97
CA GLU A 177 14.91 -14.43 -13.74
C GLU A 177 13.43 -14.72 -13.39
N GLU A 178 12.87 -14.07 -12.36
CA GLU A 178 11.48 -14.25 -11.93
C GLU A 178 10.51 -13.29 -12.62
N TYR A 179 11.01 -12.37 -13.46
CA TYR A 179 10.20 -11.39 -14.18
C TYR A 179 10.83 -10.96 -15.51
N ASP A 180 9.99 -10.47 -16.42
CA ASP A 180 10.41 -9.82 -17.66
C ASP A 180 9.96 -8.36 -17.61
N GLU A 181 10.90 -7.43 -17.49
CA GLU A 181 10.62 -6.00 -17.40
C GLU A 181 9.97 -5.44 -18.68
N SER A 182 10.16 -6.08 -19.83
CA SER A 182 9.54 -5.64 -21.09
C SER A 182 8.01 -5.80 -21.09
N LEU A 183 7.48 -6.63 -20.19
CA LEU A 183 6.05 -6.85 -19.99
C LEU A 183 5.43 -5.86 -19.00
N ALA A 184 6.22 -4.97 -18.40
CA ALA A 184 5.73 -4.04 -17.39
C ALA A 184 4.86 -2.93 -18.01
N ALA A 185 3.69 -2.71 -17.41
CA ALA A 185 2.85 -1.55 -17.66
C ALA A 185 3.18 -0.43 -16.67
N ASP A 186 3.35 0.80 -17.16
CA ASP A 186 3.47 1.99 -16.33
C ASP A 186 2.10 2.43 -15.84
N ILE A 187 1.98 2.68 -14.55
CA ILE A 187 0.75 3.11 -13.90
C ILE A 187 0.87 4.60 -13.58
N GLU A 188 0.78 5.43 -14.61
CA GLU A 188 0.74 6.88 -14.46
C GLU A 188 -0.64 7.31 -13.94
N LEU A 189 -0.66 8.19 -12.94
CA LEU A 189 -1.85 8.57 -12.19
C LEU A 189 -1.84 10.08 -11.97
N GLU A 190 -2.95 10.74 -12.21
CA GLU A 190 -3.18 12.09 -11.74
C GLU A 190 -3.48 12.08 -10.23
N ALA A 191 -3.22 13.20 -9.55
CA ALA A 191 -3.53 13.37 -8.15
C ALA A 191 -5.01 13.03 -7.84
N GLY A 192 -5.22 12.21 -6.81
CA GLY A 192 -6.53 11.68 -6.42
C GLY A 192 -6.95 10.39 -7.13
N GLN A 193 -6.26 9.96 -8.20
CA GLN A 193 -6.42 8.61 -8.72
C GLN A 193 -5.71 7.59 -7.82
N MET A 194 -6.03 6.32 -8.03
CA MET A 194 -5.42 5.22 -7.29
C MET A 194 -5.27 3.99 -8.17
N VAL A 195 -4.45 3.05 -7.71
CA VAL A 195 -4.39 1.70 -8.26
C VAL A 195 -4.63 0.69 -7.14
N LEU A 196 -5.48 -0.30 -7.40
CA LEU A 196 -5.66 -1.46 -6.55
C LEU A 196 -4.85 -2.60 -7.14
N PHE A 197 -4.04 -3.30 -6.35
CA PHE A 197 -3.25 -4.43 -6.83
C PHE A 197 -3.16 -5.58 -5.82
N ASP A 198 -3.02 -6.77 -6.37
CA ASP A 198 -2.93 -8.02 -5.63
C ASP A 198 -1.56 -8.20 -4.94
N VAL A 199 -1.57 -8.86 -3.79
CA VAL A 199 -0.37 -9.21 -3.02
C VAL A 199 0.70 -9.94 -3.83
N PHE A 200 0.29 -10.71 -4.85
CA PHE A 200 1.20 -11.43 -5.71
C PHE A 200 1.62 -10.62 -6.95
N THR A 201 1.07 -9.45 -7.23
CA THR A 201 1.46 -8.68 -8.42
C THR A 201 2.91 -8.22 -8.32
N ILE A 202 3.73 -8.57 -9.32
CA ILE A 202 5.10 -8.06 -9.43
C ILE A 202 5.03 -6.58 -9.76
N HIS A 203 5.69 -5.76 -8.94
CA HIS A 203 5.72 -4.33 -9.15
C HIS A 203 7.02 -3.68 -8.66
N VAL A 204 7.25 -2.46 -9.12
CA VAL A 204 8.41 -1.61 -8.84
C VAL A 204 7.93 -0.15 -8.78
N ALA A 205 8.68 0.72 -8.11
CA ALA A 205 8.49 2.17 -8.22
C ALA A 205 9.86 2.82 -8.45
N GLY A 206 10.05 3.48 -9.59
CA GLY A 206 11.32 4.16 -9.90
C GLY A 206 11.68 5.25 -8.88
N PRO A 207 12.94 5.71 -8.83
CA PRO A 207 13.30 6.91 -8.09
C PRO A 207 12.56 8.14 -8.64
N ASN A 208 12.42 9.19 -7.83
CA ASN A 208 11.86 10.45 -8.29
C ASN A 208 12.96 11.31 -8.92
N GLN A 209 13.01 11.34 -10.26
CA GLN A 209 13.94 12.19 -11.00
C GLN A 209 13.35 13.56 -11.37
N GLY A 210 12.05 13.72 -11.13
CA GLY A 210 11.29 14.93 -11.44
C GLY A 210 11.61 16.11 -10.53
N ARG A 211 11.10 17.28 -10.90
CA ARG A 211 11.32 18.56 -10.20
C ARG A 211 10.38 18.82 -9.03
N GLN A 212 9.37 17.98 -8.86
CA GLN A 212 8.37 18.10 -7.81
C GLN A 212 8.44 16.88 -6.88
N PRO A 213 8.15 17.05 -5.58
CA PRO A 213 7.99 15.91 -4.70
C PRO A 213 6.77 15.09 -5.14
N ARG A 214 6.79 13.80 -4.82
CA ARG A 214 5.66 12.90 -5.06
C ARG A 214 5.40 12.08 -3.81
N ALA A 215 4.14 11.77 -3.57
CA ALA A 215 3.73 10.87 -2.51
C ALA A 215 2.58 10.02 -2.96
N GLY A 216 2.54 8.79 -2.44
CA GLY A 216 1.28 8.07 -2.40
C GLY A 216 1.06 7.37 -1.08
N PHE A 217 -0.22 7.12 -0.85
CA PHE A 217 -0.72 6.52 0.37
C PHE A 217 -1.22 5.12 0.07
N ALA A 218 -0.46 4.13 0.54
CA ALA A 218 -0.81 2.73 0.44
C ALA A 218 -1.70 2.33 1.62
N LEU A 219 -2.84 1.73 1.32
CA LEU A 219 -3.77 1.10 2.26
C LEU A 219 -3.77 -0.39 1.96
N ARG A 220 -3.77 -1.23 3.01
CA ARG A 220 -3.64 -2.67 2.83
C ARG A 220 -4.80 -3.40 3.51
N PHE A 221 -5.58 -4.09 2.70
CA PHE A 221 -6.79 -4.77 3.14
C PHE A 221 -6.66 -6.27 2.95
N MET A 222 -7.02 -7.03 3.98
CA MET A 222 -7.12 -8.49 3.92
C MET A 222 -8.54 -8.95 4.25
N PRO A 223 -9.02 -10.06 3.67
CA PRO A 223 -10.27 -10.66 4.11
C PRO A 223 -10.10 -11.17 5.54
N SER A 224 -11.13 -11.01 6.38
CA SER A 224 -11.08 -11.40 7.80
C SER A 224 -11.07 -12.91 8.02
N SER A 225 -11.20 -13.71 6.96
CA SER A 225 -10.90 -15.15 6.99
C SER A 225 -9.40 -15.42 7.07
N SER A 226 -8.55 -14.42 6.84
CA SER A 226 -7.10 -14.49 7.04
C SER A 226 -6.72 -14.00 8.43
N LEU A 227 -5.62 -14.55 8.94
CA LEU A 227 -4.99 -14.15 10.18
C LEU A 227 -3.76 -13.32 9.90
N PHE A 228 -3.64 -12.16 10.55
CA PHE A 228 -2.37 -11.44 10.64
C PHE A 228 -1.55 -12.00 11.80
N ARG A 229 -0.37 -12.56 11.49
CA ARG A 229 0.54 -13.19 12.45
C ARG A 229 1.48 -12.15 13.06
N HIS A 230 1.06 -11.52 14.15
CA HIS A 230 1.91 -10.59 14.91
C HIS A 230 3.16 -11.26 15.51
N ASP A 231 3.15 -12.58 15.67
CA ASP A 231 4.26 -13.38 16.19
C ASP A 231 5.26 -13.81 15.11
N ALA A 232 4.95 -13.57 13.84
CA ALA A 232 5.84 -13.94 12.74
C ALA A 232 7.17 -13.21 12.86
N ALA A 233 8.26 -13.96 12.69
CA ALA A 233 9.60 -13.38 12.72
C ALA A 233 9.72 -12.30 11.64
N GLU A 234 10.11 -11.09 12.06
CA GLU A 234 10.43 -10.01 11.14
C GLU A 234 11.60 -10.46 10.26
N ARG A 235 11.33 -10.61 8.96
CA ARG A 235 12.41 -10.66 7.98
C ARG A 235 13.06 -9.28 8.03
N ARG A 236 14.40 -9.20 7.88
CA ARG A 236 15.18 -7.95 8.00
C ARG A 236 14.59 -6.85 7.09
N GLU A 237 13.64 -6.11 7.62
CA GLU A 237 12.89 -5.07 6.91
C GLU A 237 13.20 -3.71 7.52
N HIS A 238 12.75 -2.68 6.82
CA HIS A 238 12.91 -1.28 7.14
C HIS A 238 12.47 -1.00 8.57
N ARG A 239 13.21 -0.12 9.24
CA ARG A 239 12.85 0.41 10.54
C ARG A 239 11.40 0.89 10.46
N GLY A 240 10.56 0.40 11.37
CA GLY A 240 9.16 0.80 11.44
C GLY A 240 8.13 -0.21 10.92
N ASN A 241 8.52 -1.24 10.16
CA ASN A 241 7.54 -2.22 9.65
C ASN A 241 7.23 -3.38 10.63
N ALA A 242 7.32 -3.10 11.93
CA ALA A 242 7.18 -4.13 12.95
C ALA A 242 5.81 -4.82 12.88
N HIS A 243 5.83 -6.15 12.93
CA HIS A 243 4.62 -6.97 12.83
C HIS A 243 3.93 -7.08 14.18
N ASP A 244 4.71 -7.18 15.26
CA ASP A 244 4.25 -7.39 16.63
C ASP A 244 3.38 -6.25 17.19
N THR A 245 3.59 -5.03 16.69
CA THR A 245 2.92 -3.79 17.11
C THR A 245 1.93 -3.27 16.07
N ARG A 246 1.59 -4.07 15.03
CA ARG A 246 0.68 -3.66 13.96
C ARG A 246 -0.76 -3.48 14.47
N PRO A 247 -1.36 -2.27 14.40
CA PRO A 247 -2.78 -2.11 14.69
C PRO A 247 -3.63 -2.69 13.54
N LEU A 248 -4.65 -3.47 13.88
CA LEU A 248 -5.66 -3.94 12.93
C LEU A 248 -6.98 -3.19 13.14
N ILE A 249 -7.68 -2.86 12.05
CA ILE A 249 -9.03 -2.28 12.09
C ILE A 249 -9.96 -3.14 11.26
N LEU A 250 -11.00 -3.69 11.90
CA LEU A 250 -12.12 -4.30 11.19
C LEU A 250 -12.96 -3.17 10.57
N VAL A 251 -12.84 -2.98 9.25
CA VAL A 251 -13.49 -1.87 8.52
C VAL A 251 -14.85 -2.26 7.94
N ARG A 252 -15.12 -3.57 7.77
CA ARG A 252 -16.40 -4.08 7.27
C ARG A 252 -16.68 -5.50 7.78
N GLY A 253 -17.96 -5.80 8.06
CA GLY A 253 -18.40 -7.16 8.43
C GLY A 253 -17.95 -7.58 9.83
N ARG A 254 -17.47 -8.82 9.96
CA ARG A 254 -17.01 -9.45 11.21
C ARG A 254 -15.69 -10.20 11.02
N ASP A 255 -14.99 -10.52 12.10
CA ASP A 255 -13.82 -11.41 12.03
C ASP A 255 -14.26 -12.86 11.80
N LEU A 256 -13.93 -13.42 10.63
CA LEU A 256 -14.30 -14.79 10.26
C LEU A 256 -13.27 -15.82 10.72
N HIS A 257 -12.01 -15.43 10.85
CA HIS A 257 -10.98 -16.29 11.43
C HIS A 257 -11.16 -16.40 12.95
N GLY A 258 -11.54 -15.30 13.61
CA GLY A 258 -11.74 -15.23 15.06
C GLY A 258 -10.44 -15.18 15.88
N GLY A 259 -9.29 -15.10 15.20
CA GLY A 259 -7.97 -15.06 15.81
C GLY A 259 -7.22 -13.74 15.65
N ASN A 260 -7.82 -12.77 14.95
CA ASN A 260 -7.18 -11.47 14.73
C ASN A 260 -7.25 -10.63 16.03
N ASP A 261 -6.11 -10.06 16.43
CA ASP A 261 -6.05 -9.18 17.59
C ASP A 261 -6.25 -7.71 17.16
N PHE A 262 -7.46 -7.19 17.39
CA PHE A 262 -7.82 -5.80 17.08
C PHE A 262 -7.45 -4.80 18.18
N ARG A 263 -6.88 -5.24 19.30
CA ARG A 263 -6.45 -4.36 20.40
C ARG A 263 -4.95 -4.09 20.35
N ARG A 264 -4.17 -5.08 19.92
CA ARG A 264 -2.72 -4.97 19.79
C ARG A 264 -2.30 -3.81 18.90
N GLY A 265 -1.24 -3.11 19.31
CA GLY A 265 -0.63 -2.02 18.55
C GLY A 265 -1.37 -0.69 18.59
N HIS A 266 -2.62 -0.63 19.06
CA HIS A 266 -3.34 0.63 19.25
C HIS A 266 -2.84 1.37 20.51
N PRO A 267 -2.82 2.72 20.50
CA PRO A 267 -2.47 3.53 21.67
C PRO A 267 -3.40 3.36 22.88
#